data_AF-A0A2E1W1N8-F1
#
_entry.id   AF-A0A2E1W1N8-F1
#
_cell.length_a   1.000
_cell.length_b   1.000
_cell.length_c   1.000
_cell.angle_alpha   90.00
_cell.angle_beta   90.00
_cell.angle_gamma   90.00
#
_symmetry.space_group_name_H-M   'P 1'
#
loop_
_entity.id
_entity.type
_entity.pdbx_description
1 polymer ?
#
loop_
_entity_poly.entity_id
_entity_poly.type
_entity_poly.pdbx_seq_one_letter_code
_entity_poly.pdbx_strand_id
1 'polypeptide(L)'
;MPGLPAPSESEPEPEDPTVSVPGLPAPNESEPEPEDPTVSVPGLPAPSESEPEPEDPFVDPIEDDESSDGSGGRMSFLDHLDELRKRLVAAIAAIFVGFLVAFAFINPIVRFVMVPLEAILPEGESGFIYTEPTEAFFLYIKIAALVGLIGSMPVVLLQFWRFVAPGLYAHEKKFAIPFVTVSSVFFIGGCSFAHYLLFPVAWEFLGSFSTDLMTFMPRIQPTFS
;
A
#
# COMPACT_ATOMS: atom_id res chain seq x y z
N MET A 1 -22.47 -45.77 -7.93
CA MET A 1 -23.59 -45.10 -8.60
C MET A 1 -23.30 -43.61 -8.61
N PRO A 2 -22.95 -43.05 -9.77
CA PRO A 2 -22.74 -41.62 -9.99
C PRO A 2 -24.09 -40.92 -10.21
N GLY A 3 -24.22 -39.66 -9.80
CA GLY A 3 -25.40 -38.83 -10.04
C GLY A 3 -25.00 -37.36 -9.98
N LEU A 4 -24.90 -36.77 -11.17
CA LEU A 4 -24.48 -35.39 -11.49
C LEU A 4 -25.48 -34.31 -10.99
N PRO A 5 -25.07 -33.02 -11.05
CA PRO A 5 -25.71 -31.88 -10.41
C PRO A 5 -26.87 -31.25 -11.21
N ALA A 6 -27.69 -30.48 -10.52
CA ALA A 6 -28.81 -29.68 -11.04
C ALA A 6 -28.43 -28.17 -11.08
N PRO A 7 -29.15 -27.30 -11.82
CA PRO A 7 -28.54 -26.43 -12.83
C PRO A 7 -28.65 -24.93 -12.55
N SER A 8 -27.98 -24.17 -13.42
CA SER A 8 -28.00 -22.72 -13.63
C SER A 8 -29.32 -22.20 -14.23
N GLU A 9 -29.89 -21.15 -13.64
CA GLU A 9 -30.83 -20.20 -14.27
C GLU A 9 -30.66 -18.87 -13.50
N SER A 10 -30.01 -17.81 -13.99
CA SER A 10 -30.42 -16.79 -14.98
C SER A 10 -31.84 -16.25 -14.76
N GLU A 11 -31.97 -15.18 -13.97
CA GLU A 11 -33.16 -14.33 -13.95
C GLU A 11 -32.85 -12.94 -14.57
N PRO A 12 -33.85 -12.30 -15.23
CA PRO A 12 -33.64 -11.28 -16.25
C PRO A 12 -33.88 -9.84 -15.77
N GLU A 13 -33.30 -8.88 -16.50
CA GLU A 13 -33.57 -7.45 -16.41
C GLU A 13 -35.06 -7.11 -16.69
N PRO A 14 -35.63 -6.09 -16.03
CA PRO A 14 -36.90 -5.51 -16.45
C PRO A 14 -36.72 -4.41 -17.50
N GLU A 15 -37.25 -4.65 -18.70
CA GLU A 15 -37.63 -3.61 -19.68
C GLU A 15 -39.02 -3.03 -19.35
N ASP A 16 -39.21 -1.72 -19.53
CA ASP A 16 -40.44 -1.09 -20.08
C ASP A 16 -40.24 0.45 -20.27
N PRO A 17 -41.12 1.21 -20.94
CA PRO A 17 -41.56 1.18 -22.34
C PRO A 17 -41.23 2.47 -23.11
N THR A 18 -41.20 2.32 -24.44
CA THR A 18 -41.62 3.25 -25.52
C THR A 18 -42.00 4.70 -25.18
N VAL A 19 -41.35 5.65 -25.87
CA VAL A 19 -41.98 6.91 -26.32
C VAL A 19 -41.65 7.13 -27.80
N SER A 20 -42.65 6.87 -28.64
CA SER A 20 -42.71 7.22 -30.05
C SER A 20 -43.36 8.59 -30.19
N VAL A 21 -42.77 9.51 -30.97
CA VAL A 21 -43.47 10.72 -31.46
C VAL A 21 -43.17 10.93 -32.96
N PRO A 22 -44.17 11.29 -33.79
CA PRO A 22 -44.17 11.13 -35.25
C PRO A 22 -43.73 12.39 -36.01
N GLY A 23 -43.49 12.24 -37.32
CA GLY A 23 -43.02 13.31 -38.22
C GLY A 23 -44.08 14.15 -38.97
N LEU A 24 -43.52 15.17 -39.65
CA LEU A 24 -44.01 16.09 -40.72
C LEU A 24 -44.99 17.23 -40.35
N PRO A 25 -45.04 18.38 -41.08
CA PRO A 25 -44.42 18.73 -42.38
C PRO A 25 -43.79 20.16 -42.54
N ALA A 26 -43.16 20.43 -43.70
CA ALA A 26 -42.83 21.77 -44.27
C ALA A 26 -44.08 22.37 -45.00
N PRO A 27 -44.22 23.65 -45.47
CA PRO A 27 -43.24 24.46 -46.24
C PRO A 27 -43.29 26.03 -46.12
N ASN A 28 -42.25 26.65 -46.71
CA ASN A 28 -42.08 27.99 -47.32
C ASN A 28 -43.28 28.97 -47.43
N GLU A 29 -43.10 30.25 -47.09
CA GLU A 29 -43.68 31.42 -47.81
C GLU A 29 -42.81 32.72 -47.68
N SER A 30 -42.42 33.27 -48.84
CA SER A 30 -42.49 34.68 -49.28
C SER A 30 -41.51 35.78 -48.77
N GLU A 31 -40.67 36.21 -49.73
CA GLU A 31 -39.94 37.49 -50.01
C GLU A 31 -40.75 38.81 -49.80
N PRO A 32 -40.28 40.08 -50.06
CA PRO A 32 -39.09 40.55 -50.83
C PRO A 32 -38.28 41.81 -50.32
N GLU A 33 -36.97 41.86 -50.71
CA GLU A 33 -36.16 42.93 -51.40
C GLU A 33 -36.12 44.42 -50.91
N PRO A 34 -35.22 45.36 -51.38
CA PRO A 34 -34.10 45.24 -52.35
C PRO A 34 -32.84 46.18 -52.18
N GLU A 35 -31.88 46.05 -53.14
CA GLU A 35 -30.82 46.97 -53.69
C GLU A 35 -29.61 47.39 -52.80
N ASP A 36 -28.35 47.48 -53.25
CA ASP A 36 -27.74 47.96 -54.51
C ASP A 36 -26.21 47.55 -54.54
N PRO A 37 -25.35 47.88 -55.55
CA PRO A 37 -25.01 47.00 -56.66
C PRO A 37 -23.48 46.76 -56.87
N THR A 38 -23.20 45.76 -57.72
CA THR A 38 -22.10 45.61 -58.69
C THR A 38 -20.81 46.44 -58.56
N VAL A 39 -19.67 45.73 -58.46
CA VAL A 39 -18.49 46.02 -59.32
C VAL A 39 -17.80 44.70 -59.70
N SER A 40 -17.87 44.39 -60.98
CA SER A 40 -17.16 43.34 -61.69
C SER A 40 -15.89 43.92 -62.31
N VAL A 41 -14.73 43.28 -62.16
CA VAL A 41 -13.54 43.57 -62.99
C VAL A 41 -13.02 42.26 -63.60
N PRO A 42 -12.97 42.12 -64.94
CA PRO A 42 -12.38 40.98 -65.64
C PRO A 42 -10.96 41.29 -66.18
N GLY A 43 -10.07 40.29 -66.20
CA GLY A 43 -8.87 40.29 -67.05
C GLY A 43 -7.66 39.49 -66.54
N LEU A 44 -7.46 38.27 -67.06
CA LEU A 44 -6.15 37.61 -67.28
C LEU A 44 -5.76 37.89 -68.77
N PRO A 45 -4.50 37.77 -69.28
CA PRO A 45 -3.43 36.84 -68.86
C PRO A 45 -1.95 37.33 -68.99
N ALA A 46 -0.99 36.59 -68.41
CA ALA A 46 0.21 36.07 -69.08
C ALA A 46 1.05 35.17 -68.11
N PRO A 47 1.72 34.10 -68.61
CA PRO A 47 2.29 33.02 -67.80
C PRO A 47 3.83 33.08 -67.68
N SER A 48 4.38 32.17 -66.86
CA SER A 48 5.79 31.76 -66.71
C SER A 48 6.60 32.52 -65.66
N GLU A 49 6.85 31.85 -64.53
CA GLU A 49 8.20 31.51 -64.09
C GLU A 49 8.18 30.43 -62.98
N SER A 50 8.73 29.27 -63.35
CA SER A 50 9.49 28.31 -62.51
C SER A 50 9.00 27.92 -61.11
N GLU A 51 8.50 26.68 -60.95
CA GLU A 51 8.95 25.73 -59.91
C GLU A 51 8.78 24.28 -60.43
N PRO A 52 9.80 23.39 -60.29
CA PRO A 52 9.77 21.99 -60.72
C PRO A 52 9.14 21.05 -59.68
N GLU A 53 8.77 19.85 -60.15
CA GLU A 53 8.04 18.77 -59.44
C GLU A 53 8.60 18.36 -58.06
N PRO A 54 7.75 17.82 -57.15
CA PRO A 54 8.21 17.26 -55.89
C PRO A 54 8.92 15.91 -56.11
N GLU A 55 10.19 15.85 -55.69
CA GLU A 55 10.92 14.60 -55.49
C GLU A 55 10.37 13.89 -54.24
N ASP A 56 10.07 12.61 -54.39
CA ASP A 56 9.71 11.70 -53.30
C ASP A 56 10.97 10.92 -52.89
N PRO A 57 11.48 11.09 -51.66
CA PRO A 57 12.33 10.08 -51.08
C PRO A 57 11.80 9.69 -49.71
N PHE A 58 11.30 8.46 -49.62
CA PHE A 58 11.56 7.52 -48.52
C PHE A 58 12.26 8.16 -47.31
N VAL A 59 11.47 8.64 -46.34
CA VAL A 59 11.95 8.97 -44.99
C VAL A 59 11.56 7.80 -44.10
N ASP A 60 12.57 7.18 -43.49
CA ASP A 60 12.46 6.07 -42.56
C ASP A 60 11.39 6.34 -41.47
N PRO A 61 10.66 5.31 -40.99
CA PRO A 61 9.83 5.43 -39.80
C PRO A 61 10.72 5.80 -38.61
N ILE A 62 10.65 7.05 -38.14
CA ILE A 62 11.30 7.45 -36.90
C ILE A 62 10.52 6.78 -35.76
N GLU A 63 11.12 5.69 -35.29
CA GLU A 63 11.24 5.19 -33.93
C GLU A 63 10.43 5.95 -32.87
N ASP A 64 9.45 5.24 -32.30
CA ASP A 64 9.13 5.15 -30.87
C ASP A 64 9.64 6.28 -29.95
N ASP A 65 8.88 7.37 -29.84
CA ASP A 65 8.77 8.11 -28.57
C ASP A 65 7.37 8.71 -28.40
N GLU A 66 6.34 7.87 -28.44
CA GLU A 66 5.07 8.19 -27.79
C GLU A 66 5.07 7.56 -26.38
N SER A 67 5.88 8.14 -25.49
CA SER A 67 5.54 8.15 -24.06
C SER A 67 4.99 9.52 -23.67
N SER A 68 3.91 9.89 -24.36
CA SER A 68 2.98 10.92 -23.90
C SER A 68 2.30 10.44 -22.62
N ASP A 69 2.77 10.91 -21.46
CA ASP A 69 1.88 11.06 -20.29
C ASP A 69 1.91 12.52 -19.79
N GLY A 70 1.16 13.35 -20.51
CA GLY A 70 0.59 14.56 -19.95
C GLY A 70 -0.57 14.23 -19.03
N SER A 71 -0.30 14.01 -17.74
CA SER A 71 -1.30 14.07 -16.68
C SER A 71 -0.74 14.82 -15.48
N GLY A 72 -1.05 16.12 -15.41
CA GLY A 72 -0.85 16.93 -14.22
C GLY A 72 -1.59 16.35 -13.02
N GLY A 73 -0.86 16.11 -11.93
CA GLY A 73 -1.41 15.99 -10.58
C GLY A 73 -1.94 14.62 -10.15
N ARG A 74 -1.96 13.60 -11.02
CA ARG A 74 -2.28 12.21 -10.65
C ARG A 74 -1.19 11.27 -11.18
N MET A 75 -0.46 10.61 -10.28
CA MET A 75 0.53 9.59 -10.64
C MET A 75 -0.15 8.48 -11.45
N SER A 76 0.56 7.92 -12.44
CA SER A 76 0.09 6.73 -13.14
C SER A 76 0.03 5.54 -12.18
N PHE A 77 -0.82 4.54 -12.46
CA PHE A 77 -0.90 3.32 -11.66
C PHE A 77 0.45 2.60 -11.57
N LEU A 78 1.22 2.62 -12.66
CA LEU A 78 2.57 2.03 -12.70
C LEU A 78 3.55 2.82 -11.82
N ASP A 79 3.46 4.15 -11.82
CA ASP A 79 4.29 4.99 -10.94
C ASP A 79 4.01 4.74 -9.45
N HIS A 80 2.74 4.52 -9.11
CA HIS A 80 2.34 4.21 -7.73
C HIS A 80 2.88 2.84 -7.29
N LEU A 81 2.89 1.83 -8.16
CA LEU A 81 3.51 0.52 -7.87
C LEU A 81 5.04 0.63 -7.71
N ASP A 82 5.68 1.48 -8.49
CA ASP A 82 7.11 1.76 -8.35
C ASP A 82 7.42 2.47 -7.04
N GLU A 83 6.55 3.38 -6.59
CA GLU A 83 6.65 3.97 -5.26
C GLU A 83 6.46 2.91 -4.17
N LEU A 84 5.48 2.00 -4.28
CA LEU A 84 5.28 0.90 -3.33
C LEU A 84 6.56 0.08 -3.15
N ARG A 85 7.17 -0.36 -4.26
CA ARG A 85 8.41 -1.15 -4.23
C ARG A 85 9.53 -0.41 -3.50
N LYS A 86 9.77 0.85 -3.86
CA LYS A 86 10.82 1.68 -3.25
C LYS A 86 10.59 1.84 -1.74
N ARG A 87 9.35 2.09 -1.33
CA ARG A 87 8.96 2.27 0.08
C ARG A 87 9.06 0.96 0.87
N LEU A 88 8.64 -0.16 0.28
CA LEU A 88 8.73 -1.49 0.87
C LEU A 88 10.19 -1.89 1.11
N VAL A 89 11.07 -1.70 0.12
CA VAL A 89 12.50 -1.98 0.27
C VAL A 89 13.11 -1.11 1.38
N ALA A 90 12.75 0.17 1.44
CA ALA A 90 13.22 1.06 2.51
C ALA A 90 12.71 0.63 3.90
N ALA A 91 11.46 0.18 4.02
CA ALA A 91 10.90 -0.34 5.27
C ALA A 91 11.59 -1.64 5.72
N ILE A 92 11.80 -2.58 4.80
CA ILE A 92 12.53 -3.82 5.08
C ILE A 92 13.97 -3.53 5.49
N ALA A 93 14.65 -2.61 4.80
CA ALA A 93 15.99 -2.19 5.17
C ALA A 93 16.03 -1.56 6.57
N ALA A 94 15.04 -0.73 6.92
CA ALA A 94 14.93 -0.15 8.26
C ALA A 94 14.72 -1.23 9.34
N ILE A 95 13.86 -2.23 9.08
CA ILE A 95 13.66 -3.37 9.98
C ILE A 95 14.95 -4.18 10.12
N PHE A 96 15.65 -4.45 9.02
CA PHE A 96 16.90 -5.20 9.04
C PHE A 96 18.00 -4.47 9.83
N VAL A 97 18.15 -3.16 9.65
CA VAL A 97 19.06 -2.34 10.46
C VAL A 97 18.63 -2.36 11.94
N GLY A 98 17.34 -2.21 12.22
CA GLY A 98 16.80 -2.31 13.58
C GLY A 98 17.09 -3.67 14.23
N PHE A 99 16.96 -4.76 13.47
CA PHE A 99 17.34 -6.11 13.89
C PHE A 99 18.83 -6.21 14.20
N LEU A 100 19.73 -5.72 13.34
CA LEU A 100 21.17 -5.77 13.59
C LEU A 100 21.56 -5.00 14.85
N VAL A 101 20.95 -3.83 15.07
CA VAL A 101 21.16 -3.04 16.29
C VAL A 101 20.63 -3.79 17.51
N ALA A 102 19.41 -4.32 17.48
CA ALA A 102 18.84 -5.10 18.57
C ALA A 102 19.68 -6.36 18.87
N PHE A 103 20.16 -7.05 17.83
CA PHE A 103 21.00 -8.24 17.96
C PHE A 103 22.35 -7.90 18.60
N ALA A 104 22.97 -6.77 18.26
CA ALA A 104 24.21 -6.31 18.89
C ALA A 104 24.04 -6.07 20.42
N PHE A 105 22.84 -5.68 20.85
CA PHE A 105 22.50 -5.46 22.27
C PHE A 105 21.57 -6.54 22.83
N ILE A 106 21.66 -7.79 22.35
CA ILE A 106 20.70 -8.83 22.73
C ILE A 106 20.73 -9.20 24.22
N ASN A 107 21.92 -9.24 24.85
CA ASN A 107 22.06 -9.61 26.27
C ASN A 107 21.22 -8.71 27.22
N PRO A 108 21.34 -7.37 27.18
CA PRO A 108 20.51 -6.50 28.02
C PRO A 108 19.02 -6.56 27.63
N ILE A 109 18.70 -6.72 26.35
CA ILE A 109 17.31 -6.84 25.89
C ILE A 109 16.64 -8.09 26.46
N VAL A 110 17.29 -9.25 26.34
CA VAL A 110 16.76 -10.51 26.87
C VAL A 110 16.57 -10.40 28.38
N ARG A 111 17.56 -9.86 29.10
CA ARG A 111 17.44 -9.64 30.54
C ARG A 111 16.21 -8.80 30.87
N PHE A 112 16.00 -7.68 30.17
CA PHE A 112 14.83 -6.82 30.36
C PHE A 112 13.51 -7.55 30.13
N VAL A 113 13.43 -8.37 29.08
CA VAL A 113 12.22 -9.17 28.77
C VAL A 113 11.96 -10.24 29.83
N MET A 114 13.00 -10.81 30.45
CA MET A 114 12.86 -11.88 31.44
C MET A 114 12.55 -11.38 32.86
N VAL A 115 12.79 -10.11 33.19
CA VAL A 115 12.48 -9.53 34.52
C VAL A 115 11.06 -9.87 35.03
N PRO A 116 9.96 -9.62 34.28
CA PRO A 116 8.61 -9.90 34.78
C PRO A 116 8.34 -11.39 35.02
N LEU A 117 9.09 -12.29 34.37
CA LEU A 117 8.94 -13.72 34.56
C LEU A 117 9.67 -14.22 35.82
N GLU A 118 10.87 -13.73 36.08
CA GLU A 118 11.64 -14.09 37.27
C GLU A 118 10.89 -13.76 38.57
N ALA A 119 10.05 -12.73 38.56
CA ALA A 119 9.23 -12.33 39.71
C ALA A 119 8.15 -13.34 40.13
N ILE A 120 7.84 -14.32 39.27
CA ILE A 120 6.73 -15.27 39.46
C ILE A 120 7.24 -16.70 39.72
N LEU A 121 8.53 -16.94 39.45
CA LEU A 121 9.19 -18.22 39.74
C LEU A 121 9.55 -18.32 41.24
N PRO A 122 9.44 -19.52 41.86
CA PRO A 122 9.84 -19.71 43.25
C PRO A 122 11.30 -19.34 43.49
N GLU A 123 11.60 -18.75 44.65
CA GLU A 123 12.95 -18.37 45.05
C GLU A 123 13.90 -19.60 45.00
N GLY A 124 14.76 -19.65 43.97
CA GLY A 124 15.73 -20.73 43.77
C GLY A 124 15.72 -21.39 42.40
N GLU A 125 14.62 -21.29 41.64
CA GLU A 125 14.50 -21.82 40.26
C GLU A 125 14.48 -20.68 39.24
N SER A 126 15.56 -19.89 39.22
CA SER A 126 15.73 -18.76 38.32
C SER A 126 16.37 -19.21 37.00
N GLY A 127 15.60 -19.89 36.14
CA GLY A 127 16.10 -20.20 34.81
C GLY A 127 15.16 -20.97 33.92
N PHE A 128 15.09 -20.53 32.66
CA PHE A 128 14.64 -21.38 31.58
C PHE A 128 15.57 -22.56 31.44
N ILE A 129 14.99 -23.74 31.30
CA ILE A 129 15.73 -24.93 30.91
C ILE A 129 15.70 -24.98 29.38
N TYR A 130 16.88 -24.90 28.76
CA TYR A 130 17.06 -25.23 27.36
C TYR A 130 17.57 -26.67 27.25
N THR A 131 16.90 -27.47 26.43
CA THR A 131 17.27 -28.88 26.22
C THR A 131 18.14 -29.06 24.99
N GLU A 132 18.15 -28.09 24.08
CA GLU A 132 18.95 -28.10 22.87
C GLU A 132 19.79 -26.82 22.76
N PRO A 133 21.04 -26.89 22.24
CA PRO A 133 21.88 -25.70 22.07
C PRO A 133 21.30 -24.72 21.03
N THR A 134 20.51 -25.21 20.08
CA THR A 134 19.81 -24.41 19.05
C THR A 134 18.65 -23.60 19.62
N GLU A 135 18.06 -24.04 20.73
CA GLU A 135 16.87 -23.42 21.34
C GLU A 135 17.16 -21.99 21.79
N ALA A 136 18.26 -21.78 22.53
CA ALA A 136 18.71 -20.47 22.97
C ALA A 136 19.10 -19.56 21.79
N PHE A 137 19.74 -20.12 20.76
CA PHE A 137 20.13 -19.38 19.56
C PHE A 137 18.92 -18.79 18.82
N PHE A 138 17.90 -19.61 18.55
CA PHE A 138 16.69 -19.15 17.89
C PHE A 138 15.87 -18.18 18.76
N LEU A 139 15.87 -18.36 20.08
CA LEU A 139 15.25 -17.40 21.00
C LEU A 139 15.87 -16.01 20.84
N TYR A 140 17.20 -15.92 20.81
CA TYR A 140 17.90 -14.64 20.65
C TYR A 140 17.61 -13.98 19.31
N ILE A 141 17.59 -14.75 18.22
CA ILE A 141 17.19 -14.22 16.91
C ILE A 141 15.74 -13.73 16.92
N LYS A 142 14.81 -14.48 17.49
CA LYS A 142 13.39 -14.11 17.57
C LYS A 142 13.19 -12.84 18.40
N ILE A 143 13.83 -12.74 19.56
CA ILE A 143 13.77 -11.54 20.40
C ILE A 143 14.39 -10.34 19.69
N ALA A 144 15.56 -10.49 19.08
CA ALA A 144 16.19 -9.43 18.31
C ALA A 144 15.31 -8.98 17.13
N ALA A 145 14.66 -9.91 16.43
CA ALA A 145 13.75 -9.60 15.33
C ALA A 145 12.52 -8.84 15.81
N LEU A 146 11.90 -9.27 16.91
CA LEU A 146 10.74 -8.60 17.49
C LEU A 146 11.09 -7.20 17.98
N VAL A 147 12.18 -7.06 18.74
CA VAL A 147 12.61 -5.77 19.29
C VAL A 147 13.14 -4.84 18.20
N GLY A 148 13.86 -5.37 17.20
CA GLY A 148 14.28 -4.63 16.02
C GLY A 148 13.09 -4.12 15.21
N LEU A 149 12.06 -4.95 15.03
CA LEU A 149 10.80 -4.55 14.40
C LEU A 149 10.14 -3.41 15.19
N ILE A 150 9.94 -3.58 16.49
CA ILE A 150 9.37 -2.57 17.39
C ILE A 150 10.16 -1.25 17.31
N GLY A 151 11.49 -1.31 17.37
CA GLY A 151 12.36 -0.13 17.27
C GLY A 151 12.32 0.55 15.89
N SER A 152 12.11 -0.22 14.83
CA SER A 152 11.99 0.30 13.45
C SER A 152 10.59 0.82 13.11
N MET A 153 9.57 0.56 13.93
CA MET A 153 8.17 0.93 13.64
C MET A 153 7.94 2.40 13.31
N PRO A 154 8.57 3.39 13.98
CA PRO A 154 8.40 4.79 13.60
C PRO A 154 8.80 5.04 12.14
N VAL A 155 9.89 4.41 11.67
CA VAL A 155 10.35 4.52 10.28
C VAL A 155 9.42 3.77 9.33
N VAL A 156 8.98 2.56 9.70
CA VAL A 156 8.03 1.78 8.89
C VAL A 156 6.72 2.53 8.71
N LEU A 157 6.16 3.09 9.78
CA LEU A 157 4.93 3.91 9.75
C LEU A 157 5.12 5.15 8.87
N LEU A 158 6.27 5.82 8.95
CA LEU A 158 6.59 6.94 8.06
C LEU A 158 6.62 6.51 6.58
N GLN A 159 7.27 5.41 6.24
CA GLN A 159 7.32 4.92 4.85
C GLN A 159 5.95 4.49 4.35
N PHE A 160 5.16 3.82 5.20
CA PHE A 160 3.79 3.42 4.91
C PHE A 160 2.91 4.64 4.60
N TRP A 161 2.93 5.66 5.46
CA TRP A 161 2.14 6.88 5.24
C TRP A 161 2.59 7.68 4.03
N ARG A 162 3.89 7.68 3.71
CA ARG A 162 4.38 8.31 2.48
C ARG A 162 3.87 7.61 1.22
N PHE A 163 3.65 6.31 1.27
CA PHE A 163 3.01 5.55 0.20
C PHE A 163 1.49 5.81 0.10
N VAL A 164 0.80 6.02 1.23
CA VAL A 164 -0.65 6.33 1.24
C VAL A 164 -0.94 7.79 0.85
N ALA A 165 -0.08 8.73 1.24
CA ALA A 165 -0.21 10.17 0.97
C ALA A 165 -0.49 10.57 -0.49
N PRO A 166 0.08 9.96 -1.55
CA PRO A 166 -0.26 10.29 -2.93
C PRO A 166 -1.71 9.98 -3.32
N GLY A 167 -2.37 9.06 -2.61
CA GLY A 167 -3.80 8.77 -2.79
C GLY A 167 -4.72 9.76 -2.07
N LEU A 168 -4.19 10.71 -1.31
CA LEU A 168 -4.95 11.64 -0.47
C LEU A 168 -4.89 13.07 -1.03
N TYR A 169 -5.96 13.86 -0.84
CA TYR A 169 -6.00 15.23 -1.37
C TYR A 169 -4.88 16.10 -0.76
N ALA A 170 -4.27 16.96 -1.57
CA ALA A 170 -3.12 17.79 -1.17
C ALA A 170 -3.36 18.63 0.10
N HIS A 171 -4.61 18.99 0.38
CA HIS A 171 -5.01 19.75 1.57
C HIS A 171 -5.10 18.89 2.85
N GLU A 172 -5.21 17.57 2.73
CA GLU A 172 -5.29 16.60 3.83
C GLU A 172 -3.94 16.00 4.19
N LYS A 173 -2.95 16.12 3.29
CA LYS A 173 -1.57 15.67 3.52
C LYS A 173 -0.94 16.25 4.79
N LYS A 174 -1.39 17.44 5.23
CA LYS A 174 -0.97 18.06 6.50
C LYS A 174 -1.39 17.25 7.74
N PHE A 175 -2.47 16.46 7.67
CA PHE A 175 -2.93 15.61 8.75
C PHE A 175 -2.19 14.26 8.81
N ALA A 176 -1.47 13.89 7.76
CA ALA A 176 -0.65 12.68 7.76
C ALA A 176 0.48 12.76 8.81
N ILE A 177 1.12 13.92 8.97
CA ILE A 177 2.21 14.12 9.95
C ILE A 177 1.72 13.93 11.40
N PRO A 178 0.69 14.65 11.89
CA PRO A 178 0.20 14.43 13.25
C PRO A 178 -0.34 13.01 13.44
N PHE A 179 -0.94 12.41 12.41
CA PHE A 179 -1.39 11.01 12.48
C PHE A 179 -0.21 10.03 12.68
N VAL A 180 0.88 10.17 11.94
CA VAL A 180 2.08 9.33 12.11
C VAL A 180 2.68 9.51 13.50
N THR A 181 2.73 10.75 14.00
CA THR A 181 3.24 11.01 15.35
C THR A 181 2.36 10.37 16.41
N VAL A 182 1.03 10.53 16.33
CA VAL A 182 0.09 9.93 17.28
C VAL A 182 0.15 8.40 17.22
N SER A 183 0.17 7.80 16.03
CA SER A 183 0.30 6.35 15.88
C SER A 183 1.64 5.82 16.40
N SER A 184 2.74 6.54 16.22
CA SER A 184 4.04 6.18 16.80
C SER A 184 4.02 6.23 18.33
N VAL A 185 3.39 7.26 18.91
CA VAL A 185 3.21 7.36 20.37
C VAL A 185 2.31 6.24 20.90
N PHE A 186 1.19 5.97 20.24
CA PHE A 186 0.29 4.87 20.59
C PHE A 186 0.96 3.51 20.44
N PHE A 187 1.85 3.33 19.46
CA PHE A 187 2.62 2.11 19.31
C PHE A 187 3.55 1.88 20.50
N ILE A 188 4.32 2.91 20.89
CA ILE A 188 5.19 2.84 22.09
C ILE A 188 4.34 2.63 23.35
N GLY A 189 3.18 3.30 23.45
CA GLY A 189 2.21 3.10 24.52
C GLY A 189 1.69 1.67 24.58
N GLY A 190 1.36 1.08 23.43
CA GLY A 190 0.94 -0.32 23.30
C GLY A 190 2.04 -1.30 23.68
N CYS A 191 3.29 -1.06 23.27
CA CYS A 191 4.44 -1.87 23.69
C CYS A 191 4.67 -1.78 25.20
N SER A 192 4.54 -0.59 25.78
CA SER A 192 4.67 -0.36 27.21
C SER A 192 3.54 -1.05 27.98
N PHE A 193 2.30 -0.94 27.49
CA PHE A 193 1.14 -1.63 28.04
C PHE A 193 1.32 -3.16 28.00
N ALA A 194 1.79 -3.69 26.87
CA ALA A 194 2.06 -5.12 26.75
C ALA A 194 3.10 -5.57 27.78
N HIS A 195 4.24 -4.85 27.89
CA HIS A 195 5.32 -5.17 28.83
C HIS A 195 4.91 -5.08 30.31
N TYR A 196 4.27 -3.98 30.72
CA TYR A 196 4.04 -3.69 32.13
C TYR A 196 2.69 -4.17 32.67
N LEU A 197 1.69 -4.41 31.82
CA LEU A 197 0.35 -4.84 32.26
C LEU A 197 0.03 -6.24 31.74
N LEU A 198 0.15 -6.47 30.43
CA LEU A 198 -0.29 -7.73 29.84
C LEU A 198 0.59 -8.91 30.27
N PHE A 199 1.92 -8.79 30.16
CA PHE A 199 2.84 -9.87 30.54
C PHE A 199 2.73 -10.30 32.01
N PRO A 200 2.79 -9.41 33.03
CA PRO A 200 2.68 -9.86 34.42
C PRO A 200 1.34 -10.52 34.71
N VAL A 201 0.22 -9.96 34.21
CA VAL A 201 -1.11 -10.56 34.40
C VAL A 201 -1.20 -11.94 33.72
N ALA A 202 -0.66 -12.08 32.50
CA ALA A 202 -0.64 -13.36 31.81
C ALA A 202 0.18 -14.41 32.58
N TRP A 203 1.35 -14.02 33.10
CA TRP A 203 2.20 -14.93 33.87
C TRP A 203 1.64 -15.28 35.24
N GLU A 204 0.98 -14.35 35.94
CA GLU A 204 0.24 -14.64 37.19
C GLU A 204 -0.89 -15.64 36.92
N PHE A 205 -1.65 -15.44 35.84
CA PHE A 205 -2.68 -16.37 35.42
C PHE A 205 -2.12 -17.76 35.09
N LEU A 206 -1.02 -17.84 34.34
CA LEU A 206 -0.34 -19.12 34.04
C LEU A 206 0.23 -19.78 35.30
N GLY A 207 0.84 -18.99 36.18
CA GLY A 207 1.41 -19.46 37.45
C GLY A 207 0.35 -19.97 38.43
N SER A 208 -0.88 -19.46 38.37
CA SER A 208 -1.99 -19.91 39.21
C SER A 208 -2.39 -21.38 39.00
N PHE A 209 -1.97 -22.00 37.88
CA PHE A 209 -2.17 -23.43 37.64
C PHE A 209 -1.13 -24.32 38.36
N SER A 210 -0.05 -23.74 38.89
CA SER A 210 0.96 -24.47 39.64
C SER A 210 0.35 -25.01 40.94
N THR A 211 0.37 -26.33 41.11
CA THR A 211 -0.14 -27.04 42.29
C THR A 211 0.99 -27.88 42.89
N ASP A 212 0.89 -28.34 44.13
CA ASP A 212 1.93 -29.15 44.81
C ASP A 212 2.37 -30.43 44.06
N LEU A 213 1.60 -30.88 43.06
CA LEU A 213 1.92 -32.02 42.18
C LEU A 213 2.55 -31.63 40.84
N MET A 214 2.52 -30.34 40.45
CA MET A 214 2.97 -29.84 39.15
C MET A 214 3.81 -28.58 39.33
N THR A 215 5.14 -28.73 39.30
CA THR A 215 6.07 -27.59 39.29
C THR A 215 6.07 -26.92 37.92
N PHE A 216 5.84 -25.61 37.90
CA PHE A 216 5.90 -24.81 36.68
C PHE A 216 7.35 -24.59 36.22
N MET A 217 7.82 -25.41 35.28
CA MET A 217 9.13 -25.28 34.63
C MET A 217 8.99 -24.82 33.17
N PRO A 218 9.09 -23.51 32.89
CA PRO A 218 8.94 -23.00 31.52
C PRO A 218 10.11 -23.45 30.63
N ARG A 219 9.79 -24.13 29.53
CA ARG A 219 10.72 -24.46 28.42
C ARG A 219 10.61 -23.41 27.31
N ILE A 220 11.66 -23.24 26.51
CA ILE A 220 11.69 -22.21 25.45
C ILE A 220 11.00 -22.72 24.16
N GLN A 221 10.99 -24.03 23.91
CA GLN A 221 10.56 -24.62 22.63
C GLN A 221 9.05 -24.77 22.37
N PRO A 222 8.11 -24.92 23.32
CA PRO A 222 6.72 -25.26 22.95
C PRO A 222 5.88 -24.07 22.47
N THR A 223 6.40 -22.84 22.48
CA THR A 223 5.57 -21.62 22.29
C THR A 223 5.70 -20.98 20.90
N PHE A 224 6.59 -21.47 20.02
CA PHE A 224 6.91 -20.78 18.77
C PHE A 224 7.14 -21.71 17.56
N SER A 225 6.13 -22.54 17.24
CA SER A 225 5.94 -23.12 15.91
C SER A 225 5.26 -22.14 14.96
#